data_AF-A0A7C7P387-F1
#
_entry.id   AF-A0A7C7P387-F1
#
_cell.length_a   1.000
_cell.length_b   1.000
_cell.length_c   1.000
_cell.angle_alpha   90.00
_cell.angle_beta   90.00
_cell.angle_gamma   90.00
#
_symmetry.space_group_name_H-M   'P 1'
#
loop_
_entity.id
_entity.type
_entity.pdbx_description
1 polymer ?
#
loop_
_entity_poly.entity_id
_entity_poly.type
_entity_poly.pdbx_seq_one_letter_code
_entity_poly.pdbx_strand_id
1 'polypeptide(L)' 'TDLINVFESLQCGSRNHLRSFVFGIENAGNTYIPQFLSPEDYDAIIAGSHEQCN' A
#
# COMPACT_ATOMS: atom_id res chain seq x y z
N THR A 1 -12.43 -17.82 -9.49
CA THR A 1 -11.75 -17.95 -8.19
C THR A 1 -10.26 -17.67 -8.34
N ASP A 2 -9.55 -18.36 -9.24
CA ASP A 2 -8.10 -18.15 -9.45
C ASP A 2 -7.72 -16.70 -9.79
N LEU A 3 -8.45 -16.04 -10.69
CA LEU A 3 -8.19 -14.64 -11.05
C LEU A 3 -8.34 -13.68 -9.85
N ILE A 4 -9.33 -13.93 -8.99
CA ILE A 4 -9.57 -13.12 -7.80
C ILE A 4 -8.39 -13.28 -6.84
N ASN A 5 -7.96 -14.52 -6.58
CA ASN A 5 -6.81 -14.80 -5.73
C ASN A 5 -5.54 -14.12 -6.24
N VAL A 6 -5.32 -14.12 -7.56
CA VAL A 6 -4.18 -13.40 -8.17
C VAL A 6 -4.27 -11.89 -7.89
N PHE A 7 -5.44 -11.27 -8.07
CA PHE A 7 -5.61 -9.85 -7.75
C PHE A 7 -5.45 -9.54 -6.26
N GLU A 8 -5.86 -10.44 -5.37
CA GLU A 8 -5.66 -10.28 -3.93
C GLU A 8 -4.17 -10.32 -3.56
N SER A 9 -3.40 -11.27 -4.10
CA SER A 9 -1.94 -11.32 -3.91
C SER A 9 -1.25 -10.07 -4.49
N LEU A 10 -1.68 -9.59 -5.66
CA LEU A 10 -1.16 -8.35 -6.26
C LEU A 10 -1.45 -7.12 -5.38
N GLN A 11 -2.65 -7.03 -4.83
CA GLN A 11 -3.02 -5.93 -3.94
C GLN A 11 -2.23 -5.99 -2.62
N CYS A 12 -2.01 -7.17 -2.06
CA CYS A 12 -1.15 -7.36 -0.88
C CYS A 12 0.27 -6.83 -1.13
N GLY A 13 0.90 -7.25 -2.23
CA GLY A 13 2.22 -6.74 -2.61
C GLY A 13 2.23 -5.23 -2.83
N SER A 14 1.21 -4.71 -3.50
CA SER A 14 1.07 -3.27 -3.78
C SER A 14 0.96 -2.43 -2.52
N ARG A 15 0.22 -2.88 -1.50
CA ARG A 15 0.13 -2.18 -0.20
C ARG A 15 1.48 -2.13 0.52
N ASN A 16 2.23 -3.23 0.51
CA ASN A 16 3.57 -3.27 1.08
C ASN A 16 4.55 -2.35 0.34
N HIS A 17 4.47 -2.31 -0.99
CA HIS A 17 5.27 -1.37 -1.78
C HIS A 17 4.92 0.08 -1.43
N LEU A 18 3.62 0.41 -1.33
CA LEU A 18 3.16 1.75 -0.96
C LEU A 18 3.73 2.17 0.39
N ARG A 19 3.64 1.33 1.42
CA ARG A 19 4.22 1.61 2.76
C ARG A 19 5.72 1.90 2.68
N SER A 20 6.48 1.06 1.97
CA SER A 20 7.93 1.22 1.84
C SER A 20 8.31 2.51 1.10
N PHE A 21 7.59 2.86 0.04
CA PHE A 21 7.84 4.10 -0.71
C PHE A 21 7.47 5.34 0.09
N VAL A 22 6.32 5.36 0.76
CA VAL A 22 5.89 6.46 1.63
C VAL A 22 6.90 6.69 2.75
N PHE A 23 7.33 5.62 3.43
CA PHE A 23 8.38 5.70 4.44
C PHE A 23 9.68 6.32 3.91
N GLY A 24 10.10 5.94 2.70
CA GLY A 24 11.29 6.52 2.07
C GLY A 24 11.13 8.01 1.73
N ILE A 25 9.97 8.41 1.22
CA ILE A 25 9.62 9.80 0.89
C ILE A 25 9.61 10.66 2.16
N GLU A 26 8.99 10.18 3.24
CA GLU A 26 8.88 10.90 4.51
C GLU A 26 10.22 11.02 5.23
N ASN A 27 11.05 9.97 5.22
CA ASN A 27 12.42 10.06 5.74
C ASN A 27 13.29 11.05 4.97
N ALA A 28 12.98 11.30 3.70
CA ALA A 28 13.63 12.34 2.90
C ALA A 28 13.04 13.74 3.12
N GLY A 29 12.10 13.90 4.07
CA GLY A 29 11.46 15.18 4.41
C GLY A 29 10.36 15.60 3.42
N ASN A 30 9.85 14.69 2.59
CA ASN A 30 8.77 14.94 1.65
C ASN A 30 7.46 14.29 2.09
N THR A 31 6.37 14.53 1.36
CA THR A 31 5.05 13.94 1.65
C THR A 31 4.46 13.32 0.40
N TYR A 32 3.85 12.15 0.55
CA TYR A 32 3.08 11.50 -0.52
C TYR A 32 1.60 11.89 -0.42
N ILE A 33 0.98 12.21 -1.56
CA ILE A 33 -0.46 12.51 -1.65
C ILE A 33 -1.11 11.47 -2.58
N PRO A 34 -2.10 10.69 -2.11
CA PRO A 34 -2.78 9.71 -2.96
C PRO A 34 -3.53 10.41 -4.10
N GLN A 35 -3.38 9.91 -5.32
CA GLN A 35 -4.07 10.44 -6.52
C GLN A 35 -5.29 9.61 -6.93
N PHE A 36 -5.28 8.31 -6.63
CA PHE A 36 -6.30 7.36 -7.09
C PHE A 36 -7.01 6.63 -5.95
N LEU A 37 -6.31 6.36 -4.85
CA LEU A 37 -6.94 5.83 -3.64
C LEU A 37 -7.79 6.92 -2.99
N SER A 38 -8.90 6.53 -2.39
CA SER A 38 -9.59 7.42 -1.47
C SER A 38 -8.66 7.75 -0.29
N PRO A 39 -8.83 8.90 0.37
CA PRO A 39 -8.08 9.21 1.58
C PRO A 39 -8.22 8.12 2.65
N GLU A 40 -9.43 7.58 2.80
CA GLU A 40 -9.77 6.53 3.77
C GLU A 40 -9.01 5.22 3.51
N ASP A 41 -8.96 4.77 2.25
CA ASP A 41 -8.23 3.56 1.86
C ASP A 41 -6.72 3.74 2.03
N TYR A 42 -6.20 4.91 1.65
CA TYR A 42 -4.79 5.23 1.84
C TYR A 42 -4.40 5.19 3.31
N ASP A 43 -5.16 5.88 4.17
CA ASP A 43 -4.89 5.96 5.60
C ASP A 43 -4.96 4.56 6.24
N ALA A 44 -5.94 3.74 5.86
CA ALA A 44 -6.06 2.36 6.33
C ALA A 44 -4.84 1.50 5.93
N ILE A 45 -4.28 1.70 4.73
CA ILE A 45 -3.08 1.00 4.28
C ILE A 45 -1.87 1.44 5.09
N ILE A 46 -1.61 2.75 5.19
CA ILE A 46 -0.41 3.30 5.85
C ILE A 46 -0.40 3.03 7.35
N ALA A 47 -1.56 3.03 8.01
CA ALA A 47 -1.66 2.69 9.43
C ALA A 47 -1.39 1.20 9.74
N GLY A 48 -1.42 0.33 8.73
CA GLY A 48 -1.16 -1.11 8.88
C GLY A 48 0.32 -1.48 8.81
N SER A 49 0.67 -2.66 9.35
CA SER A 49 2.01 -3.25 9.21
C SER A 49 2.23 -3.90 7.83
N HIS A 50 3.47 -4.24 7.49
CA HIS A 50 3.76 -5.08 6.32
C HIS A 50 3.02 -6.42 6.41
N GLU A 51 2.34 -6.76 5.34
CA GLU A 51 1.53 -7.97 5.19
C GLU A 51 2.39 -9.15 4.73
N GLN A 52 2.03 -10.37 5.13
CA GLN A 52 2.56 -11.59 4.54
C GLN A 52 1.62 -12.00 3.39
N CYS A 53 2.13 -12.01 2.17
CA CYS A 53 1.36 -12.34 0.98
C CYS A 53 1.49 -13.82 0.63
N ASN A 54 0.39 -14.42 0.14
CA ASN A 54 0.27 -15.82 -0.27
C ASN A 54 0.81 -16.06 -1.69
#